data_AF-A0A0C3NI78-F1
#
_entry.id   AF-A0A0C3NI78-F1
#
_cell.length_a   1.000
_cell.length_b   1.000
_cell.length_c   1.000
_cell.angle_alpha   90.00
_cell.angle_beta   90.00
_cell.angle_gamma   90.00
#
_symmetry.space_group_name_H-M   'P 1'
#
loop_
_entity.id
_entity.type
_entity.pdbx_description
1 polymer ?
#
loop_
_entity_poly.entity_id
_entity_poly.type
_entity_poly.pdbx_seq_one_letter_code
_entity_poly.pdbx_strand_id
1 'polypeptide(L)'
;MSHCEDLELELLGDDTSEDESTGSAHAFRTAPIFTGDALQSLGTTVLPQRALYGRVLAQQVPNFPLRPHNRKLYINTNAPFSALVCGVQGSGKSHSTSVLLESCLMKDARLGTLPEPLSAIVFHYDTAAGGGSVQPCEAAYLSSPDKVRGKCAVPPDVTVLVLPSNIQPMKKVYASLPNVRVEPLHFAPEDISGDRLLAMMKVEEGSQMPLYMEAIMSILRSMEGKFNYSDFRKILGT
;
A
#
# COMPACT_ATOMS: atom_id res chain seq x y z
N MET A 1 -27.94 -48.99 -7.82
CA MET A 1 -27.00 -48.11 -8.55
C MET A 1 -26.35 -47.24 -7.50
N SER A 2 -25.11 -47.54 -7.16
CA SER A 2 -24.30 -46.82 -6.19
C SER A 2 -24.08 -45.40 -6.70
N HIS A 3 -24.56 -44.39 -5.96
CA HIS A 3 -24.11 -43.03 -6.15
C HIS A 3 -22.59 -43.02 -5.89
N CYS A 4 -21.82 -42.71 -6.92
CA CYS A 4 -20.42 -42.35 -6.74
C CYS A 4 -20.46 -40.98 -6.06
N GLU A 5 -20.32 -40.95 -4.75
CA GLU A 5 -20.02 -39.72 -4.03
C GLU A 5 -18.66 -39.22 -4.54
N ASP A 6 -18.64 -37.98 -5.02
CA ASP A 6 -17.44 -37.34 -5.50
C ASP A 6 -16.57 -37.02 -4.28
N LEU A 7 -15.45 -37.72 -4.15
CA LEU A 7 -14.49 -37.57 -3.04
C LEU A 7 -13.94 -36.13 -2.95
N GLU A 8 -13.95 -35.37 -4.05
CA GLU A 8 -13.55 -33.96 -4.03
C GLU A 8 -14.59 -33.07 -3.31
N LEU A 9 -15.87 -33.48 -3.27
CA LEU A 9 -16.94 -32.78 -2.55
C LEU A 9 -16.94 -33.06 -1.04
N GLU A 10 -16.37 -34.18 -0.59
CA GLU A 10 -16.23 -34.50 0.83
C GLU A 10 -15.29 -33.51 1.55
N LEU A 11 -14.36 -32.91 0.80
CA LEU A 11 -13.46 -31.86 1.27
C LEU A 11 -14.16 -30.53 1.54
N LEU A 12 -15.33 -30.31 0.93
CA LEU A 12 -16.01 -29.02 0.98
C LEU A 12 -16.94 -28.85 2.18
N GLY A 13 -17.23 -29.91 2.95
CA GLY A 13 -18.16 -29.84 4.07
C GLY A 13 -19.59 -29.47 3.63
N ASP A 14 -20.60 -30.04 4.24
CA ASP A 14 -21.99 -29.73 3.88
C ASP A 14 -22.44 -28.41 4.55
N ASP A 15 -21.88 -27.28 4.09
CA ASP A 15 -22.09 -25.93 4.65
C ASP A 15 -23.40 -25.27 4.15
N THR A 16 -24.32 -26.04 3.57
CA THR A 16 -25.28 -25.52 2.59
C THR A 16 -26.52 -24.80 3.13
N SER A 17 -26.81 -24.79 4.44
CA SER A 17 -28.07 -24.18 4.94
C SER A 17 -27.95 -23.01 5.91
N GLU A 18 -26.88 -22.91 6.71
CA GLU A 18 -26.68 -21.76 7.62
C GLU A 18 -25.82 -20.65 6.99
N ASP A 19 -24.92 -20.99 6.05
CA ASP A 19 -23.93 -20.07 5.48
C ASP A 19 -24.43 -19.17 4.33
N GLU A 20 -25.57 -19.46 3.70
CA GLU A 20 -26.11 -18.54 2.67
C GLU A 20 -26.51 -17.19 3.28
N SER A 21 -27.00 -17.19 4.53
CA SER A 21 -27.47 -15.97 5.21
C SER A 21 -26.33 -15.18 5.86
N THR A 22 -25.39 -15.86 6.50
CA THR A 22 -24.21 -15.27 7.17
C THR A 22 -23.13 -14.91 6.16
N GLY A 23 -22.91 -15.73 5.12
CA GLY A 23 -21.96 -15.49 4.03
C GLY A 23 -22.34 -14.27 3.18
N SER A 24 -23.63 -14.10 2.88
CA SER A 24 -24.14 -12.89 2.19
C SER A 24 -23.92 -11.63 3.02
N ALA A 25 -24.20 -11.68 4.33
CA ALA A 25 -23.93 -10.57 5.25
C ALA A 25 -22.42 -10.26 5.36
N HIS A 26 -21.57 -11.29 5.37
CA HIS A 26 -20.12 -11.14 5.39
C HIS A 26 -19.60 -10.47 4.11
N ALA A 27 -20.10 -10.89 2.95
CA ALA A 27 -19.73 -10.31 1.66
C ALA A 27 -20.02 -8.80 1.58
N PHE A 28 -21.14 -8.34 2.15
CA PHE A 28 -21.45 -6.91 2.22
C PHE A 28 -20.53 -6.13 3.15
N ARG A 29 -20.09 -6.74 4.26
CA ARG A 29 -19.16 -6.10 5.22
C ARG A 29 -17.75 -5.97 4.67
N THR A 30 -17.33 -6.90 3.82
CA THR A 30 -15.96 -6.96 3.28
C THR A 30 -15.84 -6.37 1.87
N ALA A 31 -16.94 -5.93 1.26
CA ALA A 31 -16.92 -5.29 -0.05
C ALA A 31 -15.96 -4.07 -0.04
N PRO A 32 -14.89 -4.06 -0.86
CA PRO A 32 -13.86 -3.02 -0.82
C PRO A 32 -14.37 -1.67 -1.35
N ILE A 33 -15.34 -1.72 -2.27
CA ILE A 33 -15.96 -0.55 -2.90
C ILE A 33 -17.47 -0.76 -2.91
N PHE A 34 -18.22 0.29 -2.61
CA PHE A 34 -19.67 0.24 -2.63
C PHE A 34 -20.29 1.58 -3.01
N THR A 35 -21.51 1.54 -3.55
CA THR A 35 -22.26 2.73 -3.96
C THR A 35 -22.98 3.36 -2.78
N GLY A 36 -23.34 4.64 -2.93
CA GLY A 36 -24.17 5.32 -1.95
C GLY A 36 -25.57 4.71 -1.79
N ASP A 37 -26.11 4.08 -2.84
CA ASP A 37 -27.36 3.32 -2.77
C ASP A 37 -27.18 2.08 -1.87
N ALA A 38 -26.07 1.36 -2.01
CA ALA A 38 -25.75 0.22 -1.14
C ALA A 38 -25.60 0.64 0.33
N LEU A 39 -24.96 1.79 0.59
CA LEU A 39 -24.87 2.35 1.93
C LEU A 39 -26.25 2.68 2.53
N GLN A 40 -27.16 3.22 1.71
CA GLN A 40 -28.52 3.54 2.16
C GLN A 40 -29.32 2.29 2.51
N SER A 41 -29.15 1.21 1.75
CA SER A 41 -29.84 -0.07 1.98
C SER A 41 -29.26 -0.87 3.16
N LEU A 42 -27.93 -0.93 3.27
CA LEU A 42 -27.23 -1.73 4.30
C LEU A 42 -27.09 -1.00 5.64
N GLY A 43 -27.06 0.34 5.62
CA GLY A 43 -26.87 1.18 6.79
C GLY A 43 -25.43 1.28 7.27
N THR A 44 -25.21 2.21 8.20
CA THR A 44 -23.87 2.54 8.72
C THR A 44 -23.33 1.52 9.71
N THR A 45 -24.19 0.66 10.27
CA THR A 45 -23.75 -0.41 11.18
C THR A 45 -22.98 -1.50 10.44
N VAL A 46 -23.38 -1.79 9.20
CA VAL A 46 -22.69 -2.78 8.33
C VAL A 46 -21.42 -2.17 7.73
N LEU A 47 -21.43 -0.87 7.43
CA LEU A 47 -20.34 -0.13 6.78
C LEU A 47 -19.87 1.04 7.66
N PRO A 48 -19.25 0.76 8.83
CA PRO A 48 -18.99 1.77 9.86
C PRO A 48 -17.92 2.79 9.46
N GLN A 49 -16.86 2.34 8.79
CA GLN A 49 -15.73 3.16 8.38
C GLN A 49 -15.58 3.15 6.86
N ARG A 50 -15.64 4.35 6.27
CA ARG A 50 -15.75 4.55 4.82
C ARG A 50 -15.33 5.94 4.41
N ALA A 51 -14.81 6.06 3.20
CA ALA A 51 -14.41 7.33 2.63
C ALA A 51 -14.85 7.44 1.16
N LEU A 52 -15.18 8.66 0.75
CA LEU A 52 -15.66 9.02 -0.57
C LEU A 52 -14.49 8.96 -1.54
N TYR A 53 -14.54 7.99 -2.45
CA TYR A 53 -13.52 7.80 -3.46
C TYR A 53 -13.85 8.51 -4.77
N GLY A 54 -15.14 8.70 -5.04
CA GLY A 54 -15.56 9.43 -6.23
C GLY A 54 -17.06 9.41 -6.44
N ARG A 55 -17.45 9.52 -7.72
CA ARG A 55 -18.85 9.48 -8.13
C ARG A 55 -19.06 8.59 -9.35
N VAL A 56 -20.15 7.84 -9.35
CA VAL A 56 -20.59 7.04 -10.50
C VAL A 56 -21.09 7.98 -11.61
N LEU A 57 -20.49 7.88 -12.79
CA LEU A 57 -20.85 8.69 -13.96
C LEU A 57 -22.03 8.07 -14.72
N ALA A 58 -21.97 6.77 -14.96
CA ALA A 58 -23.01 5.95 -15.56
C ALA A 58 -22.82 4.49 -15.08
N GLN A 59 -23.88 3.70 -15.17
CA GLN A 59 -23.85 2.26 -14.96
C GLN A 59 -24.59 1.55 -16.11
N GLN A 60 -24.10 0.39 -16.51
CA GLN A 60 -24.71 -0.44 -17.54
C GLN A 60 -25.00 -1.81 -16.94
N VAL A 61 -26.13 -1.90 -16.24
CA VAL A 61 -26.59 -3.13 -15.60
C VAL A 61 -28.05 -3.37 -16.00
N PRO A 62 -28.42 -4.58 -16.48
CA PRO A 62 -29.81 -4.89 -16.81
C PRO A 62 -30.74 -4.62 -15.63
N ASN A 63 -31.90 -4.01 -15.89
CA ASN A 63 -32.91 -3.67 -14.87
C ASN A 63 -32.51 -2.61 -13.84
N PHE A 64 -31.38 -1.92 -14.02
CA PHE A 64 -30.98 -0.78 -13.20
C PHE A 64 -31.05 0.53 -14.00
N PRO A 65 -31.31 1.67 -13.34
CA PRO A 65 -31.28 2.97 -14.01
C PRO A 65 -29.87 3.28 -14.53
N LEU A 66 -29.75 4.05 -15.62
CA LEU A 66 -28.44 4.45 -16.19
C LEU A 66 -27.56 5.20 -15.17
N ARG A 67 -28.17 5.86 -14.18
CA ARG A 67 -27.49 6.54 -13.08
C ARG A 67 -28.09 6.07 -11.75
N PRO A 68 -27.26 5.73 -10.76
CA PRO A 68 -27.75 5.43 -9.41
C PRO A 68 -28.37 6.68 -8.77
N HIS A 69 -29.27 6.46 -7.80
CA HIS A 69 -29.95 7.56 -7.10
C HIS A 69 -28.94 8.38 -6.30
N ASN A 70 -28.11 7.67 -5.53
CA ASN A 70 -26.95 8.20 -4.85
C ASN A 70 -25.68 7.85 -5.62
N ARG A 71 -25.15 8.87 -6.30
CA ARG A 71 -23.97 8.72 -7.17
C ARG A 71 -22.64 8.62 -6.43
N LYS A 72 -22.62 8.68 -5.10
CA LYS A 72 -21.37 8.58 -4.33
C LYS A 72 -20.80 7.17 -4.46
N LEU A 73 -19.48 7.08 -4.63
CA LEU A 73 -18.73 5.84 -4.60
C LEU A 73 -17.79 5.89 -3.39
N TYR A 74 -17.87 4.88 -2.54
CA TYR A 74 -17.11 4.79 -1.31
C TYR A 74 -16.10 3.65 -1.35
N ILE A 75 -14.97 3.85 -0.69
CA ILE A 75 -14.04 2.79 -0.30
C ILE A 75 -14.38 2.37 1.13
N ASN A 76 -14.40 1.07 1.35
CA ASN A 76 -14.52 0.44 2.65
C ASN A 76 -13.13 0.37 3.29
N THR A 77 -12.83 1.32 4.18
CA THR A 77 -11.56 1.35 4.91
C THR A 77 -11.59 0.50 6.18
N ASN A 78 -12.65 -0.28 6.38
CA ASN A 78 -12.82 -1.21 7.51
C ASN A 78 -12.51 -2.67 7.14
N ALA A 79 -12.34 -2.98 5.85
CA ALA A 79 -12.09 -4.33 5.37
C ALA A 79 -10.74 -4.39 4.63
N PRO A 80 -9.96 -5.47 4.80
CA PRO A 80 -8.72 -5.63 4.06
C PRO A 80 -9.03 -5.90 2.57
N PHE A 81 -8.29 -5.24 1.68
CA PHE A 81 -8.34 -5.52 0.25
C PHE A 81 -7.02 -5.18 -0.43
N SER A 82 -6.82 -5.78 -1.60
CA SER A 82 -5.73 -5.45 -2.52
C SER A 82 -6.29 -4.72 -3.73
N ALA A 83 -5.57 -3.70 -4.21
CA ALA A 83 -5.95 -2.94 -5.38
C ALA A 83 -4.76 -2.80 -6.34
N LEU A 84 -5.03 -2.92 -7.63
CA LEU A 84 -4.07 -2.66 -8.70
C LEU A 84 -4.55 -1.48 -9.54
N VAL A 85 -3.74 -0.43 -9.63
CA VAL A 85 -4.05 0.78 -10.39
C VAL A 85 -3.19 0.84 -11.65
N CYS A 86 -3.81 0.61 -12.81
CA CYS A 86 -3.16 0.61 -14.12
C CYS A 86 -3.74 1.68 -15.05
N GLY A 87 -3.00 2.05 -16.10
CA GLY A 87 -3.43 3.07 -17.06
C GLY A 87 -2.27 3.73 -17.81
N VAL A 88 -2.59 4.41 -18.91
CA VAL A 88 -1.62 5.11 -19.75
C VAL A 88 -0.97 6.29 -19.02
N GLN A 89 0.15 6.82 -19.54
CA GLN A 89 0.75 8.03 -18.98
C GLN A 89 -0.26 9.18 -18.97
N GLY A 90 -0.33 9.92 -17.86
CA GLY A 90 -1.28 11.03 -17.70
C GLY A 90 -2.74 10.62 -17.41
N SER A 91 -3.06 9.32 -17.30
CA SER A 91 -4.43 8.87 -17.02
C SER A 91 -4.92 9.07 -15.58
N GLY A 92 -4.12 9.71 -14.71
CA GLY A 92 -4.48 9.94 -13.31
C GLY A 92 -4.26 8.76 -12.36
N LYS A 93 -3.39 7.79 -12.68
CA LYS A 93 -3.11 6.64 -11.79
C LYS A 93 -2.68 7.06 -10.39
N SER A 94 -1.66 7.91 -10.31
CA SER A 94 -1.09 8.38 -9.06
C SER A 94 -2.06 9.28 -8.29
N HIS A 95 -2.88 10.04 -9.00
CA HIS A 95 -4.02 10.76 -8.42
C HIS A 95 -5.03 9.80 -7.77
N SER A 96 -5.46 8.75 -8.48
CA SER A 96 -6.36 7.72 -7.93
C SER A 96 -5.77 7.04 -6.70
N THR A 97 -4.48 6.69 -6.73
CA THR A 97 -3.78 6.15 -5.55
C THR A 97 -3.73 7.14 -4.40
N SER A 98 -3.52 8.43 -4.69
CA SER A 98 -3.49 9.48 -3.65
C SER A 98 -4.86 9.70 -3.02
N VAL A 99 -5.96 9.65 -3.79
CA VAL A 99 -7.33 9.71 -3.26
C VAL A 99 -7.65 8.47 -2.41
N LEU A 100 -7.13 7.30 -2.79
CA LEU A 100 -7.23 6.09 -1.96
C LEU A 100 -6.48 6.25 -0.64
N LEU A 101 -5.27 6.80 -0.65
CA LEU A 101 -4.51 7.10 0.56
C LEU A 101 -5.18 8.18 1.41
N GLU A 102 -5.69 9.26 0.80
CA GLU A 102 -6.48 10.31 1.47
C GLU A 102 -7.68 9.69 2.22
N SER A 103 -8.37 8.76 1.56
CA SER A 103 -9.50 8.00 2.13
C SER A 103 -9.13 7.20 3.38
N CYS A 104 -7.89 6.73 3.48
CA CYS A 104 -7.39 5.93 4.60
C CYS A 104 -6.74 6.77 5.71
N LEU A 105 -6.21 7.95 5.38
CA LEU A 105 -5.31 8.71 6.26
C LEU A 105 -5.92 9.98 6.85
N MET A 106 -6.90 10.62 6.17
CA MET A 106 -7.34 11.97 6.53
C MET A 106 -8.74 11.99 7.13
N LYS A 107 -8.86 12.58 8.34
CA LYS A 107 -10.16 12.85 8.96
C LYS A 107 -10.74 14.16 8.42
N ASP A 108 -11.84 14.05 7.68
CA ASP A 108 -12.70 15.18 7.31
C ASP A 108 -14.14 14.68 7.09
N ALA A 109 -15.13 15.36 7.67
CA ALA A 109 -16.54 14.96 7.55
C ALA A 109 -17.05 14.96 6.09
N ARG A 110 -16.37 15.66 5.18
CA ARG A 110 -16.67 15.69 3.73
C ARG A 110 -16.07 14.50 2.99
N LEU A 111 -14.99 13.91 3.50
CA LEU A 111 -14.40 12.69 2.98
C LEU A 111 -15.20 11.46 3.41
N GLY A 112 -15.75 11.45 4.62
CA GLY A 112 -16.59 10.34 5.08
C GLY A 112 -16.51 10.13 6.58
N THR A 113 -16.58 8.86 6.98
CA THR A 113 -16.53 8.45 8.39
C THR A 113 -15.26 7.63 8.58
N LEU A 114 -14.25 8.24 9.19
CA LEU A 114 -12.96 7.62 9.48
C LEU A 114 -12.66 7.81 10.99
N PRO A 115 -13.31 7.04 11.88
CA PRO A 115 -13.08 7.14 13.32
C PRO A 115 -11.62 6.82 13.67
N GLU A 116 -11.04 5.81 13.02
CA GLU A 116 -9.66 5.35 13.21
C GLU A 116 -8.90 5.40 11.87
N PRO A 117 -8.16 6.49 11.59
CA PRO A 117 -7.34 6.60 10.40
C PRO A 117 -6.26 5.53 10.42
N LEU A 118 -6.02 4.95 9.25
CA LEU A 118 -5.00 3.95 9.09
C LEU A 118 -3.62 4.60 9.05
N SER A 119 -2.59 3.77 9.13
CA SER A 119 -1.21 4.15 8.77
C SER A 119 -0.89 3.59 7.40
N ALA A 120 -0.03 4.27 6.64
CA ALA A 120 0.40 3.83 5.31
C ALA A 120 1.92 3.72 5.22
N ILE A 121 2.38 2.65 4.57
CA ILE A 121 3.76 2.51 4.11
C ILE A 121 3.72 2.53 2.59
N VAL A 122 4.52 3.42 1.97
CA VAL A 122 4.58 3.59 0.52
C VAL A 122 5.98 3.30 0.04
N PHE A 123 6.13 2.24 -0.75
CA PHE A 123 7.35 1.96 -1.50
C PHE A 123 7.30 2.69 -2.83
N HIS A 124 8.04 3.79 -2.92
CA HIS A 124 8.10 4.60 -4.14
C HIS A 124 9.38 4.29 -4.91
N TYR A 125 9.22 3.89 -6.16
CA TYR A 125 10.31 3.76 -7.11
C TYR A 125 10.30 4.94 -8.06
N ASP A 126 11.39 5.70 -8.11
CA ASP A 126 11.61 6.79 -9.05
C ASP A 126 12.98 6.65 -9.71
N THR A 127 13.05 6.97 -11.00
CA THR A 127 14.26 6.96 -11.82
C THR A 127 15.05 8.27 -11.71
N ALA A 128 14.91 8.98 -10.59
CA ALA A 128 15.65 10.19 -10.20
C ALA A 128 17.18 10.12 -10.42
N ALA A 129 17.74 8.94 -10.67
CA ALA A 129 19.13 8.71 -11.10
C ALA A 129 19.47 9.23 -12.53
N GLY A 130 18.48 9.67 -13.34
CA GLY A 130 18.65 10.04 -14.75
C GLY A 130 18.82 11.53 -15.09
N GLY A 131 19.25 12.39 -14.14
CA GLY A 131 19.59 13.79 -14.43
C GLY A 131 18.41 14.78 -14.56
N GLY A 132 17.17 14.33 -14.30
CA GLY A 132 16.00 15.21 -14.15
C GLY A 132 15.89 15.85 -12.76
N SER A 133 15.08 16.90 -12.63
CA SER A 133 14.73 17.45 -11.31
C SER A 133 13.95 16.41 -10.50
N VAL A 134 14.55 15.89 -9.42
CA VAL A 134 13.87 14.96 -8.51
C VAL A 134 12.74 15.71 -7.82
N GLN A 135 11.52 15.19 -7.96
CA GLN A 135 10.32 15.76 -7.32
C GLN A 135 9.94 14.91 -6.08
N PRO A 136 9.24 15.49 -5.10
CA PRO A 136 8.63 14.71 -4.04
C PRO A 136 7.71 13.62 -4.59
N CYS A 137 7.68 12.46 -3.91
CA CYS A 137 6.69 11.43 -4.18
C CYS A 137 5.26 12.03 -4.10
N GLU A 138 4.38 11.69 -5.04
CA GLU A 138 3.02 12.23 -5.08
C GLU A 138 2.23 11.98 -3.79
N ALA A 139 2.44 10.83 -3.14
CA ALA A 139 1.83 10.51 -1.85
C ALA A 139 2.24 11.49 -0.73
N ALA A 140 3.43 12.09 -0.80
CA ALA A 140 3.87 13.06 0.20
C ALA A 140 3.08 14.37 0.14
N TYR A 141 2.45 14.71 -0.99
CA TYR A 141 1.61 15.90 -1.11
C TYR A 141 0.34 15.83 -0.26
N LEU A 142 -0.05 14.65 0.26
CA LEU A 142 -1.15 14.54 1.23
C LEU A 142 -0.88 15.34 2.51
N SER A 143 0.39 15.58 2.85
CA SER A 143 0.79 16.46 3.95
C SER A 143 0.44 17.94 3.73
N SER A 144 0.16 18.33 2.48
CA SER A 144 -0.02 19.71 2.03
C SER A 144 -1.39 19.93 1.37
N PRO A 145 -2.50 19.82 2.12
CA PRO A 145 -3.83 19.99 1.58
C PRO A 145 -4.07 21.41 1.06
N ASP A 146 -5.01 21.55 0.12
CA ASP A 146 -5.38 22.86 -0.43
C ASP A 146 -5.90 23.80 0.68
N LYS A 147 -5.45 25.06 0.67
CA LYS A 147 -5.74 26.03 1.75
C LYS A 147 -7.24 26.33 1.91
N VAL A 148 -8.03 26.20 0.85
CA VAL A 148 -9.46 26.51 0.84
C VAL A 148 -10.27 25.23 1.00
N ARG A 149 -10.02 24.25 0.13
CA ARG A 149 -10.75 22.98 0.10
C ARG A 149 -10.37 22.08 1.24
N GLY A 150 -9.13 22.08 1.70
CA GLY A 150 -8.61 21.24 2.78
C GLY A 150 -8.60 21.90 4.15
N LYS A 151 -9.19 23.10 4.32
CA LYS A 151 -9.10 23.91 5.54
C LYS A 151 -9.44 23.16 6.85
N CYS A 152 -10.37 22.23 6.81
CA CYS A 152 -10.81 21.47 7.99
C CYS A 152 -10.23 20.05 8.06
N ALA A 153 -9.44 19.65 7.07
CA ALA A 153 -8.85 18.32 7.03
C ALA A 153 -7.58 18.30 7.89
N VAL A 154 -7.39 17.21 8.62
CA VAL A 154 -6.13 16.97 9.34
C VAL A 154 -5.20 16.19 8.41
N PRO A 155 -4.11 16.81 7.90
CA PRO A 155 -3.16 16.10 7.05
C PRO A 155 -2.33 15.10 7.85
N PRO A 156 -1.83 14.03 7.21
CA PRO A 156 -0.92 13.09 7.86
C PRO A 156 0.49 13.69 8.01
N ASP A 157 1.17 13.29 9.07
CA ASP A 157 2.62 13.47 9.18
C ASP A 157 3.33 12.44 8.29
N VAL A 158 4.23 12.91 7.43
CA VAL A 158 4.91 12.05 6.45
C VAL A 158 6.39 11.93 6.81
N THR A 159 6.85 10.73 7.11
CA THR A 159 8.29 10.43 7.26
C THR A 159 8.82 9.81 5.97
N VAL A 160 9.82 10.46 5.37
CA VAL A 160 10.48 9.97 4.15
C VAL A 160 11.79 9.30 4.55
N LEU A 161 11.84 7.99 4.41
CA LEU A 161 13.03 7.19 4.72
C LEU A 161 13.90 7.03 3.48
N VAL A 162 15.17 7.43 3.59
CA VAL A 162 16.13 7.41 2.48
C VAL A 162 17.45 6.82 2.92
N LEU A 163 18.22 6.23 2.01
CA LEU A 163 19.58 5.77 2.35
C LEU A 163 20.40 6.92 2.94
N PRO A 164 21.27 6.68 3.94
CA PRO A 164 22.03 7.74 4.62
C PRO A 164 22.81 8.66 3.67
N SER A 165 23.31 8.13 2.56
CA SER A 165 24.03 8.89 1.52
C SER A 165 23.15 9.94 0.81
N ASN A 166 21.84 9.75 0.78
CA ASN A 166 20.89 10.59 0.03
C ASN A 166 20.09 11.55 0.92
N ILE A 167 20.38 11.62 2.23
CA ILE A 167 19.60 12.44 3.16
C ILE A 167 19.61 13.93 2.82
N GLN A 168 20.77 14.49 2.48
CA GLN A 168 20.90 15.94 2.21
C GLN A 168 20.22 16.36 0.90
N PRO A 169 20.41 15.64 -0.23
CA PRO A 169 19.62 15.87 -1.44
C PRO A 169 18.12 15.77 -1.18
N MET A 170 17.66 14.73 -0.47
CA MET A 170 16.23 14.49 -0.26
C MET A 170 15.60 15.53 0.68
N LYS A 171 16.33 16.01 1.69
CA LYS A 171 15.88 17.16 2.50
C LYS A 171 15.60 18.39 1.64
N LYS A 172 16.39 18.64 0.59
CA LYS A 172 16.14 19.76 -0.35
C LYS A 172 14.91 19.51 -1.23
N VAL A 173 14.73 18.28 -1.73
CA VAL A 173 13.56 17.90 -2.56
C VAL A 173 12.26 18.11 -1.81
N TYR A 174 12.19 17.67 -0.55
CA TYR A 174 10.97 17.71 0.26
C TYR A 174 10.81 19.02 1.08
N ALA A 175 11.75 19.97 0.98
CA ALA A 175 11.76 21.19 1.81
C ALA A 175 10.52 22.08 1.66
N SER A 176 9.82 22.01 0.52
CA SER A 176 8.63 22.80 0.24
C SER A 176 7.35 22.23 0.86
N LEU A 177 7.37 20.98 1.33
CA LEU A 177 6.19 20.32 1.87
C LEU A 177 6.12 20.47 3.40
N PRO A 178 5.00 20.97 3.95
CA PRO A 178 4.77 21.00 5.39
C PRO A 178 4.62 19.58 5.94
N ASN A 179 4.90 19.37 7.22
CA ASN A 179 4.71 18.08 7.91
C ASN A 179 5.45 16.89 7.25
N VAL A 180 6.54 17.17 6.51
CA VAL A 180 7.41 16.15 5.92
C VAL A 180 8.76 16.10 6.64
N ARG A 181 9.18 14.87 6.97
CA ARG A 181 10.23 14.54 7.94
C ARG A 181 11.22 13.55 7.31
N VAL A 182 12.28 14.06 6.66
CA VAL A 182 13.27 13.20 5.97
C VAL A 182 14.31 12.65 6.95
N GLU A 183 14.37 11.33 7.06
CA GLU A 183 15.26 10.62 7.98
C GLU A 183 16.00 9.46 7.30
N PRO A 184 17.13 9.01 7.88
CA PRO A 184 17.89 7.91 7.31
C PRO A 184 17.19 6.57 7.53
N LEU A 185 17.12 5.75 6.48
CA LEU A 185 16.72 4.36 6.56
C LEU A 185 17.91 3.54 7.08
N HIS A 186 17.74 2.98 8.28
CA HIS A 186 18.68 2.02 8.87
C HIS A 186 18.01 0.65 8.98
N PHE A 187 18.78 -0.39 8.73
CA PHE A 187 18.39 -1.77 9.00
C PHE A 187 19.01 -2.20 10.32
N ALA A 188 18.24 -2.90 11.14
CA ALA A 188 18.76 -3.49 12.36
C ALA A 188 19.82 -4.55 11.97
N PRO A 189 21.00 -4.60 12.63
CA PRO A 189 22.02 -5.59 12.35
C PRO A 189 21.50 -7.04 12.34
N GLU A 190 20.48 -7.31 13.16
CA GLU A 190 19.83 -8.61 13.32
C GLU A 190 18.97 -9.00 12.10
N ASP A 191 18.49 -8.01 11.34
CA ASP A 191 17.69 -8.22 10.13
C ASP A 191 18.55 -8.42 8.88
N ILE A 192 19.87 -8.21 8.97
CA ILE A 192 20.79 -8.42 7.85
C ILE A 192 21.29 -9.85 7.93
N SER A 193 21.06 -10.64 6.87
CA SER A 193 21.68 -11.95 6.66
C SER A 193 22.65 -11.89 5.47
N GLY A 194 23.49 -12.92 5.30
CA GLY A 194 24.34 -13.05 4.12
C GLY A 194 23.56 -12.94 2.81
N ASP A 195 22.45 -13.68 2.70
CA ASP A 195 21.59 -13.68 1.50
C ASP A 195 20.95 -12.31 1.26
N ARG A 196 20.46 -11.63 2.31
CA ARG A 196 19.89 -10.28 2.18
C ARG A 196 20.95 -9.26 1.76
N LEU A 197 22.18 -9.40 2.25
CA LEU A 197 23.30 -8.55 1.88
C LEU A 197 23.68 -8.74 0.41
N LEU A 198 23.74 -9.98 -0.08
CA LEU A 198 23.96 -10.30 -1.49
C LEU A 198 22.83 -9.79 -2.40
N ALA A 199 21.58 -9.96 -1.99
CA ALA A 199 20.42 -9.45 -2.71
C ALA A 199 20.44 -7.92 -2.85
N MET A 200 20.81 -7.19 -1.78
CA MET A 200 20.97 -5.73 -1.83
C MET A 200 22.11 -5.27 -2.76
N MET A 201 23.14 -6.09 -2.94
CA MET A 201 24.23 -5.83 -3.89
C MET A 201 23.85 -6.09 -5.36
N LYS A 202 22.61 -6.57 -5.63
CA LYS A 202 22.14 -7.00 -6.96
C LYS A 202 23.05 -8.05 -7.59
N VAL A 203 23.62 -8.93 -6.78
CA VAL A 203 24.41 -10.05 -7.29
C VAL A 203 23.43 -11.14 -7.72
N GLU A 204 23.11 -11.16 -9.02
CA GLU A 204 22.32 -12.23 -9.61
C GLU A 204 23.20 -13.49 -9.79
N GLU A 205 22.64 -14.66 -9.47
CA GLU A 205 23.27 -15.96 -9.73
C GLU A 205 23.53 -16.11 -11.24
N GLY A 206 24.80 -16.02 -11.66
CA GLY A 206 25.22 -16.18 -13.06
C GLY A 206 25.84 -14.94 -13.72
N SER A 207 25.86 -13.79 -13.04
CA SER A 207 26.62 -12.60 -13.51
C SER A 207 28.13 -12.77 -13.31
N GLN A 208 28.96 -12.10 -14.14
CA GLN A 208 30.42 -12.05 -13.90
C GLN A 208 30.67 -11.36 -12.56
N MET A 209 31.03 -12.16 -11.56
CA MET A 209 31.22 -11.71 -10.19
C MET A 209 32.39 -10.72 -10.10
N PRO A 210 32.19 -9.49 -9.60
CA PRO A 210 33.26 -8.52 -9.42
C PRO A 210 34.35 -9.05 -8.47
N LEU A 211 35.61 -8.66 -8.68
CA LEU A 211 36.74 -9.17 -7.87
C LEU A 211 36.57 -8.94 -6.35
N TYR A 212 35.92 -7.85 -5.93
CA TYR A 212 35.66 -7.59 -4.51
C TYR A 212 34.66 -8.59 -3.89
N MET A 213 33.81 -9.22 -4.71
CA MET A 213 32.81 -10.17 -4.24
C MET A 213 33.42 -11.49 -3.79
N GLU A 214 34.59 -11.90 -4.30
CA GLU A 214 35.29 -13.08 -3.79
C GLU A 214 35.64 -12.93 -2.31
N ALA A 215 36.12 -11.75 -1.91
CA ALA A 215 36.42 -11.44 -0.51
C ALA A 215 35.14 -11.44 0.35
N ILE A 216 34.05 -10.82 -0.13
CA ILE A 216 32.77 -10.78 0.59
C ILE A 216 32.20 -12.20 0.75
N MET A 217 32.16 -12.99 -0.31
CA MET A 217 31.67 -14.37 -0.29
C MET A 217 32.51 -15.25 0.63
N SER A 218 33.84 -15.04 0.68
CA SER A 218 34.72 -15.75 1.62
C SER A 218 34.35 -15.45 3.08
N ILE A 219 34.12 -14.18 3.42
CA ILE A 219 33.70 -13.78 4.78
C ILE A 219 32.31 -14.36 5.09
N LEU A 220 31.36 -14.28 4.15
CA LEU A 220 30.01 -14.82 4.35
C LEU A 220 30.01 -16.34 4.58
N ARG A 221 30.79 -17.10 3.81
CA ARG A 221 30.98 -18.56 3.99
C ARG A 221 31.57 -18.88 5.36
N SER A 222 32.50 -18.06 5.86
CA SER A 222 33.07 -18.25 7.20
C SER A 222 32.06 -18.05 8.33
N MET A 223 30.92 -17.41 8.04
CA MET A 223 29.85 -17.07 8.99
C MET A 223 28.55 -17.86 8.77
N GLU A 224 28.58 -18.92 7.97
CA GLU A 224 27.39 -19.74 7.66
C GLU A 224 26.68 -20.24 8.94
N GLY A 225 25.36 -20.02 9.01
CA GLY A 225 24.50 -20.43 10.12
C GLY A 225 24.43 -19.46 11.31
N LYS A 226 25.39 -18.56 11.50
CA LYS A 226 25.39 -17.53 12.57
C LYS A 226 25.93 -16.19 12.06
N PHE A 227 25.30 -15.65 11.02
CA PHE A 227 25.70 -14.35 10.50
C PHE A 227 25.52 -13.25 11.57
N ASN A 228 26.57 -12.44 11.77
CA ASN A 228 26.53 -11.25 12.61
C ASN A 228 27.08 -10.07 11.79
N TYR A 229 26.23 -9.08 11.53
CA TYR A 229 26.61 -7.92 10.72
C TYR A 229 27.76 -7.10 11.33
N SER A 230 27.84 -7.01 12.67
CA SER A 230 28.89 -6.24 13.35
C SER A 230 30.26 -6.90 13.16
N ASP A 231 30.33 -8.23 13.25
CA ASP A 231 31.58 -8.97 13.04
C ASP A 231 31.95 -9.02 11.56
N PHE A 232 30.97 -9.18 10.68
CA PHE A 232 31.16 -9.04 9.22
C PHE A 232 31.84 -7.70 8.89
N ARG A 233 31.34 -6.59 9.45
CA ARG A 233 31.91 -5.26 9.23
C ARG A 233 33.34 -5.12 9.76
N LYS A 234 33.66 -5.71 10.91
CA LYS A 234 35.03 -5.71 11.46
C LYS A 234 36.01 -6.45 10.53
N ILE A 235 35.62 -7.60 10.00
CA ILE A 235 36.46 -8.40 9.09
C ILE A 235 36.62 -7.69 7.74
N LEU A 236 35.60 -6.98 7.27
CA LEU A 236 35.65 -6.20 6.03
C LEU A 236 36.64 -5.02 6.10
N GLY A 237 37.07 -4.59 7.29
CA GLY A 237 38.11 -3.59 7.46
C GLY A 237 37.62 -2.13 7.38
N THR A 238 36.40 -1.85 7.81
CA THR A 238 35.85 -0.48 7.95
C THR A 238 35.37 -0.16 9.35
#